data_AF-A0A560V620-F1
#
_entry.id   AF-A0A560V620-F1
#
_cell.length_a   1.000
_cell.length_b   1.000
_cell.length_c   1.000
_cell.angle_alpha   90.00
_cell.angle_beta   90.00
_cell.angle_gamma   90.00
#
_symmetry.space_group_name_H-M   'P 1'
#
loop_
_entity.id
_entity.type
_entity.pdbx_description
1 polymer ?
#
loop_
_entity_poly.entity_id
_entity_poly.type
_entity_poly.pdbx_seq_one_letter_code
_entity_poly.pdbx_strand_id
1 'polypeptide(L)'
;MFQALMKRVRLRETAARRGIALQFIQPGKPQQNAYIERYNKTVRYDWLAHYLFETVADVQEYATKWLWSYNHERPNTAIGGVPPKQKLLIAP
;
A
#
# COMPACT_ATOMS: atom_id res chain seq x y z
N MET A 1 -12.44 3.73 -21.62
CA MET A 1 -13.57 3.21 -20.82
C MET A 1 -13.57 1.67 -20.73
N PHE A 2 -13.49 0.95 -21.86
CA PHE A 2 -13.49 -0.53 -21.91
C PHE A 2 -12.39 -1.21 -21.09
N GLN A 3 -11.13 -0.75 -21.18
CA GLN A 3 -10.00 -1.32 -20.43
C GLN A 3 -10.14 -1.19 -18.89
N ALA A 4 -10.73 -0.09 -18.41
CA ALA A 4 -10.99 0.10 -16.98
C ALA A 4 -12.11 -0.82 -16.47
N LEU A 5 -13.12 -1.08 -17.30
CA LEU A 5 -14.20 -2.03 -17.02
C LEU A 5 -13.63 -3.47 -16.94
N MET A 6 -12.79 -3.86 -17.89
CA MET A 6 -12.14 -5.18 -17.90
C MET A 6 -11.25 -5.42 -16.68
N LYS A 7 -10.52 -4.40 -16.21
CA LYS A 7 -9.74 -4.49 -14.95
C LYS A 7 -10.64 -4.74 -13.72
N ARG A 8 -11.81 -4.12 -13.66
CA ARG A 8 -12.78 -4.30 -12.56
C ARG A 8 -13.39 -5.71 -12.56
N VAL A 9 -13.73 -6.23 -13.74
CA VAL A 9 -14.25 -7.60 -13.89
C VAL A 9 -13.20 -8.62 -13.43
N ARG A 10 -11.96 -8.48 -13.92
CA ARG A 10 -10.85 -9.39 -13.57
C ARG A 10 -10.52 -9.40 -12.07
N LEU A 11 -10.63 -8.24 -11.41
CA LEU A 11 -10.44 -8.12 -9.97
C LEU A 11 -11.51 -8.90 -9.19
N ARG A 12 -12.78 -8.72 -9.53
CA ARG A 12 -13.91 -9.40 -8.86
C ARG A 12 -13.83 -10.91 -9.02
N GLU A 13 -13.57 -11.40 -10.23
CA GLU A 13 -13.41 -12.83 -10.50
C GLU A 13 -12.24 -13.43 -9.72
N THR A 14 -11.11 -12.72 -9.67
CA THR A 14 -9.92 -13.21 -8.95
C THR A 14 -10.13 -13.22 -7.46
N ALA A 15 -10.79 -12.20 -6.91
CA ALA A 15 -11.15 -12.16 -5.51
C ALA A 15 -12.10 -13.32 -5.15
N ALA A 16 -13.16 -13.52 -5.93
CA ALA A 16 -14.10 -14.64 -5.74
C ALA A 16 -13.40 -16.00 -5.80
N ARG A 17 -12.56 -16.25 -6.81
CA ARG A 17 -11.81 -17.50 -6.97
C ARG A 17 -10.89 -17.80 -5.79
N ARG A 18 -10.36 -16.75 -5.14
CA ARG A 18 -9.48 -16.87 -3.98
C ARG A 18 -10.20 -16.76 -2.63
N GLY A 19 -11.52 -16.65 -2.62
CA GLY A 19 -12.29 -16.44 -1.38
C GLY A 19 -12.01 -15.09 -0.70
N ILE A 20 -11.51 -14.09 -1.44
CA ILE A 20 -11.19 -12.76 -0.91
C ILE A 20 -12.45 -11.88 -0.99
N ALA A 21 -12.94 -11.42 0.15
CA ALA A 21 -14.02 -10.44 0.20
C ALA A 21 -13.51 -9.03 -0.19
N LEU A 22 -14.14 -8.41 -1.20
CA LEU A 22 -13.84 -7.04 -1.57
C LEU A 22 -14.68 -6.07 -0.73
N GLN A 23 -14.00 -5.24 0.07
CA GLN A 23 -14.64 -4.19 0.86
C GLN A 23 -14.39 -2.82 0.21
N PHE A 24 -15.45 -2.08 -0.07
CA PHE A 24 -15.39 -0.73 -0.63
C PHE A 24 -15.70 0.30 0.45
N ILE A 25 -15.05 1.46 0.36
CA ILE A 25 -15.40 2.61 1.20
C ILE A 25 -16.83 3.08 0.90
N GLN A 26 -17.52 3.52 1.93
CA GLN A 26 -18.86 4.07 1.82
C GLN A 26 -18.77 5.53 1.31
N PRO A 27 -19.67 5.94 0.41
CA PRO A 27 -19.77 7.33 -0.01
C PRO A 27 -19.92 8.26 1.21
N GLY A 28 -19.14 9.35 1.23
CA GLY A 28 -19.16 10.32 2.32
C GLY A 28 -18.42 9.89 3.60
N LYS A 29 -17.71 8.76 3.61
CA LYS A 29 -16.92 8.29 4.77
C LYS A 29 -15.42 8.17 4.47
N PRO A 30 -14.71 9.28 4.23
CA PRO A 30 -13.29 9.27 3.88
C PRO A 30 -12.40 8.66 4.98
N GLN A 31 -12.85 8.67 6.23
CA GLN A 31 -12.11 8.11 7.37
C GLN A 31 -11.85 6.61 7.22
N GLN A 32 -12.68 5.88 6.46
CA GLN A 32 -12.45 4.47 6.14
C GLN A 32 -11.18 4.23 5.31
N ASN A 33 -10.66 5.28 4.66
CA ASN A 33 -9.46 5.25 3.84
C ASN A 33 -8.23 5.87 4.54
N ALA A 34 -8.37 6.35 5.78
CA ALA A 34 -7.36 7.18 6.45
C ALA A 34 -5.98 6.49 6.58
N TYR A 35 -5.95 5.18 6.85
CA TYR A 35 -4.69 4.45 6.99
C TYR A 35 -3.90 4.39 5.70
N ILE A 36 -4.56 4.08 4.57
CA ILE A 36 -3.89 3.98 3.28
C ILE A 36 -3.52 5.37 2.74
N GLU A 37 -4.30 6.40 3.04
CA GLU A 37 -3.95 7.79 2.71
C GLU A 37 -2.70 8.25 3.48
N ARG A 38 -2.61 7.95 4.78
CA ARG A 38 -1.40 8.23 5.58
C ARG A 38 -0.17 7.49 5.02
N TYR A 39 -0.34 6.23 4.62
CA TYR A 39 0.72 5.45 3.98
C TYR A 39 1.16 6.11 2.66
N ASN A 40 0.22 6.42 1.76
CA ASN A 40 0.52 7.05 0.47
C ASN A 40 1.19 8.43 0.62
N LYS A 41 0.79 9.20 1.63
CA LYS A 41 1.47 10.44 1.99
C LYS A 41 2.94 10.18 2.33
N THR A 42 3.20 9.15 3.15
CA THR A 42 4.56 8.77 3.55
C THR A 42 5.40 8.32 2.37
N VAL A 43 4.85 7.46 1.50
CA VAL A 43 5.49 7.05 0.23
C VAL A 43 5.89 8.26 -0.61
N ARG A 44 4.99 9.25 -0.72
CA ARG A 44 5.22 10.43 -1.54
C ARG A 44 6.36 11.29 -1.00
N TYR A 45 6.32 11.61 0.28
CA TYR A 45 7.27 12.54 0.89
C TYR A 45 8.61 11.91 1.18
N ASP A 46 8.65 10.66 1.64
CA ASP A 46 9.89 10.01 2.10
C ASP A 46 10.61 9.25 0.98
N TRP A 47 9.98 9.10 -0.19
CA TRP A 47 10.58 8.39 -1.32
C TRP A 47 10.37 9.12 -2.64
N LEU A 48 9.14 9.18 -3.15
CA LEU A 48 8.91 9.63 -4.53
C LEU A 48 9.36 11.07 -4.78
N ALA A 49 9.33 11.94 -3.77
CA ALA A 49 9.76 13.33 -3.89
C ALA A 49 11.28 13.52 -3.92
N HIS A 50 12.08 12.50 -3.61
CA HIS A 50 13.54 12.62 -3.48
C HIS A 50 14.33 12.18 -4.70
N TYR A 51 13.69 11.53 -5.68
CA TYR A 51 14.39 10.90 -6.80
C TYR A 51 13.74 11.27 -8.14
N LEU A 52 14.56 11.42 -9.16
CA LEU A 52 14.14 11.40 -10.56
C LEU A 52 14.52 10.02 -11.12
N PHE A 53 13.57 9.38 -11.81
CA PHE A 53 13.76 8.05 -12.37
C PHE A 53 13.75 8.12 -13.89
N GLU A 54 14.66 7.39 -14.52
CA GLU A 54 14.77 7.34 -15.98
C GLU A 54 13.95 6.17 -16.56
N THR A 55 13.86 5.07 -15.82
CA THR A 55 13.14 3.87 -16.25
C THR A 55 12.19 3.34 -15.19
N VAL A 56 11.22 2.53 -15.63
CA VAL A 56 10.33 1.80 -14.73
C VAL A 56 11.09 0.78 -13.87
N ALA A 57 12.19 0.22 -14.40
CA ALA A 57 13.03 -0.70 -13.66
C ALA A 57 13.68 0.00 -12.45
N ASP A 58 14.17 1.22 -12.64
CA ASP A 58 14.72 2.03 -11.54
C ASP A 58 13.66 2.28 -10.47
N VAL A 59 12.45 2.70 -10.88
CA VAL A 59 11.34 2.92 -9.94
C VAL A 59 11.07 1.65 -9.13
N GLN A 60 11.04 0.48 -9.77
CA GLN A 60 10.78 -0.80 -9.09
C GLN A 60 11.89 -1.20 -8.12
N GLU A 61 13.15 -0.98 -8.48
CA GLU A 61 14.29 -1.27 -7.61
C GLU A 61 14.26 -0.39 -6.36
N TYR A 62 14.10 0.92 -6.54
CA TYR A 62 14.00 1.86 -5.42
C TYR A 62 12.76 1.63 -4.57
N ALA A 63 11.61 1.28 -5.19
CA ALA A 63 10.40 0.89 -4.47
C ALA A 63 10.66 -0.30 -3.55
N THR A 64 11.35 -1.32 -4.05
CA THR A 64 11.65 -2.55 -3.32
C THR A 64 12.55 -2.27 -2.13
N LYS A 65 13.61 -1.48 -2.33
CA LYS A 65 14.53 -1.06 -1.26
C LYS A 65 13.80 -0.24 -0.20
N TRP A 66 13.05 0.78 -0.61
CA TRP A 66 12.31 1.62 0.32
C TRP A 66 11.25 0.85 1.10
N LEU A 67 10.51 -0.05 0.44
CA LEU A 67 9.50 -0.88 1.09
C LEU A 67 10.12 -1.83 2.12
N TRP A 68 11.32 -2.33 1.86
CA TRP A 68 12.06 -3.13 2.82
C TRP A 68 12.39 -2.31 4.08
N SER A 69 13.03 -1.14 3.94
CA SER A 69 13.34 -0.26 5.06
C SER A 69 12.09 0.21 5.81
N TYR A 70 11.01 0.58 5.09
CA TYR A 70 9.75 0.97 5.71
C TYR A 70 9.18 -0.13 6.61
N ASN A 71 9.24 -1.39 6.17
CA ASN A 71 8.64 -2.50 6.92
C ASN A 71 9.54 -3.07 8.02
N HIS A 72 10.86 -3.00 7.85
CA HIS A 72 11.82 -3.69 8.73
C HIS A 72 12.59 -2.75 9.66
N GLU A 73 12.75 -1.48 9.30
CA GLU A 73 13.63 -0.55 10.03
C GLU A 73 12.87 0.64 10.60
N ARG A 74 11.87 1.16 9.87
CA ARG A 74 11.17 2.38 10.27
C ARG A 74 10.38 2.19 11.57
N PRO A 75 10.67 2.95 12.63
CA PRO A 75 9.83 2.97 13.83
C PRO A 75 8.43 3.48 13.53
N ASN A 76 7.39 2.80 14.02
CA ASN A 76 6.01 3.24 13.90
C ASN A 76 5.40 3.53 15.28
N THR A 77 5.26 4.82 15.58
CA THR A 77 4.77 5.30 16.89
C THR A 77 3.35 4.86 17.21
N ALA A 78 2.49 4.61 16.21
CA ALA A 78 1.13 4.14 16.43
C ALA A 78 1.07 2.69 16.96
N ILE A 79 2.19 1.97 16.94
CA ILE A 79 2.29 0.56 17.37
C ILE A 79 3.45 0.35 18.36
N GLY A 80 3.73 1.36 19.19
CA GLY A 80 4.75 1.24 20.24
C GLY A 80 6.18 1.41 19.75
N GLY A 81 6.39 2.02 18.59
CA GLY A 81 7.72 2.35 18.07
C GLY A 81 8.43 1.19 17.37
N VAL A 82 7.80 0.01 17.25
CA VAL A 82 8.38 -1.12 16.51
C VAL A 82 8.17 -0.96 14.99
N PRO A 83 8.97 -1.66 14.15
CA PRO A 83 8.75 -1.70 12.71
C PRO A 83 7.39 -2.33 12.33
N PRO A 84 6.75 -1.88 11.23
CA PRO A 84 5.45 -2.41 10.79
C PRO A 84 5.37 -3.93 10.68
N LYS A 85 6.44 -4.59 10.18
CA LYS A 85 6.46 -6.05 10.04
C LYS A 85 6.38 -6.77 11.38
N GLN A 86 6.96 -6.21 12.44
CA GLN A 86 6.93 -6.83 13.77
C GLN A 86 5.50 -6.93 14.30
N LYS A 87 4.64 -5.95 13.97
CA LYS A 87 3.20 -6.02 14.31
C LYS A 87 2.53 -7.27 13.74
N LEU A 88 2.89 -7.71 12.54
CA LEU A 88 2.30 -8.89 11.90
C LEU A 88 2.70 -10.19 12.60
N LEU A 89 3.88 -10.22 13.22
CA LEU A 89 4.38 -11.41 13.94
C LEU A 89 3.77 -11.56 15.33
N ILE A 90 3.25 -10.46 15.89
CA ILE A 90 2.66 -10.42 17.24
C ILE A 90 1.13 -10.23 17.20
N ALA A 91 0.54 -10.13 16.01
CA ALA A 91 -0.91 -10.07 15.85
C ALA A 91 -1.50 -11.46 16.19
N PRO A 92 -2.54 -11.54 17.04
CA PRO A 92 -3.19 -12.79 17.41
C PRO A 92 -3.91 -13.46 16.24
#